data_AF-A0A7C6Y8X5-F1
#
_entry.id   AF-A0A7C6Y8X5-F1
#
_cell.length_a   1.000
_cell.length_b   1.000
_cell.length_c   1.000
_cell.angle_alpha   90.00
_cell.angle_beta   90.00
_cell.angle_gamma   90.00
#
_symmetry.space_group_name_H-M   'P 1'
#
loop_
_entity.id
_entity.type
_entity.pdbx_description
1 polymer ?
#
loop_
_entity_poly.entity_id
_entity_poly.type
_entity_poly.pdbx_seq_one_letter_code
_entity_poly.pdbx_strand_id
1 'polypeptide(L)'
;PAAAPAPRRSADAPDKGRCRGCGERLTGPMHRALGLCPDCSVEVDTGLFERLREWRRETAERIAKPAYTVFTNDTLAQIARDRPTDTRSLGRIGGIGAHKLGEYGDDVLRIVRGG
;
A
#
# COMPACT_ATOMS: atom_id res chain seq x y z
N PRO A 1 28.23 -27.97 29.47
CA PRO A 1 28.33 -26.76 30.33
C PRO A 1 27.84 -25.55 29.53
N ALA A 2 26.88 -24.82 30.09
CA ALA A 2 26.29 -23.60 29.54
C ALA A 2 27.20 -22.39 29.82
N ALA A 3 27.24 -21.43 28.91
CA ALA A 3 27.54 -20.02 29.21
C ALA A 3 27.05 -19.09 28.08
N ALA A 4 25.88 -18.52 28.34
CA ALA A 4 25.19 -17.31 27.86
C ALA A 4 25.65 -16.49 26.61
N PRO A 5 24.68 -15.93 25.85
CA PRO A 5 24.90 -14.87 24.86
C PRO A 5 24.79 -13.43 25.44
N ALA A 6 25.61 -12.49 24.94
CA ALA A 6 25.46 -11.04 25.12
C ALA A 6 26.17 -10.26 23.97
N PRO A 7 25.78 -9.02 23.62
CA PRO A 7 24.71 -8.18 24.16
C PRO A 7 23.52 -8.01 23.21
N ARG A 8 22.37 -7.64 23.77
CA ARG A 8 21.17 -7.23 23.04
C ARG A 8 21.49 -5.92 22.32
N ARG A 9 21.36 -5.86 20.99
CA ARG A 9 21.44 -4.58 20.27
C ARG A 9 20.26 -3.73 20.73
N SER A 10 20.58 -2.68 21.47
CA SER A 10 19.66 -1.60 21.81
C SER A 10 18.98 -1.12 20.54
N ALA A 11 17.68 -0.84 20.67
CA ALA A 11 16.88 -0.17 19.66
C ALA A 11 17.54 1.17 19.28
N ASP A 12 18.32 1.17 18.20
CA ASP A 12 18.79 2.39 17.56
C ASP A 12 17.57 3.08 16.97
N ALA A 13 17.28 4.28 17.49
CA ALA A 13 16.15 5.09 17.08
C ALA A 13 16.14 5.27 15.55
N PRO A 14 14.97 5.32 14.89
CA PRO A 14 14.92 5.56 13.46
C PRO A 14 15.63 6.87 13.16
N ASP A 15 16.66 6.82 12.31
CA ASP A 15 17.38 7.98 11.77
C ASP A 15 16.34 8.93 11.14
N LYS A 16 15.88 9.92 11.92
CA LYS A 16 14.81 10.85 11.52
C LYS A 16 15.27 11.85 10.47
N GLY A 17 16.45 11.63 9.87
CA GLY A 17 17.10 12.50 8.90
C GLY A 17 16.93 12.03 7.46
N ARG A 18 16.40 10.82 7.20
CA ARG A 18 16.28 10.26 5.85
C ARG A 18 14.87 9.76 5.51
N CYS A 19 14.50 9.91 4.24
CA CYS A 19 13.24 9.45 3.69
C CYS A 19 13.17 7.91 3.73
N ARG A 20 12.07 7.35 4.25
CA ARG A 20 11.83 5.91 4.26
C ARG A 20 11.58 5.31 2.87
N GLY A 21 11.24 6.13 1.88
CA GLY A 21 10.98 5.71 0.50
C GLY A 21 12.22 5.70 -0.42
N CYS A 22 13.06 6.73 -0.36
CA CYS A 22 14.21 6.89 -1.27
C CYS A 22 15.56 7.03 -0.56
N GLY A 23 15.61 7.09 0.77
CA GLY A 23 16.85 7.26 1.53
C GLY A 23 17.45 8.68 1.52
N GLU A 24 16.85 9.62 0.79
CA GLU A 24 17.32 11.00 0.67
C GLU A 24 17.20 11.79 1.99
N ARG A 25 18.10 12.76 2.21
CA ARG A 25 18.09 13.60 3.43
C ARG A 25 16.86 14.51 3.47
N LEU A 26 16.10 14.41 4.56
CA LEU A 26 14.92 15.24 4.83
C LEU A 26 15.38 16.60 5.37
N THR A 27 15.21 17.66 4.56
CA THR A 27 15.67 19.01 4.88
C THR A 27 14.66 19.85 5.66
N GLY A 28 13.39 19.43 5.75
CA GLY A 28 12.31 20.14 6.45
C GLY A 28 11.80 19.43 7.72
N PRO A 29 11.39 20.16 8.77
CA PRO A 29 10.89 19.58 10.02
C PRO A 29 9.64 18.72 9.82
N MET A 30 8.74 19.10 8.91
CA MET A 30 7.56 18.31 8.56
C MET A 30 7.93 16.97 7.90
N HIS A 31 8.89 16.98 6.99
CA HIS A 31 9.35 15.78 6.30
C HIS A 31 10.06 14.82 7.27
N ARG A 32 10.83 15.34 8.23
CA ARG A 32 11.43 14.55 9.33
C ARG A 32 10.40 13.93 10.25
N ALA A 33 9.30 14.63 10.54
CA ALA A 33 8.19 14.12 11.33
C ALA A 33 7.42 13.00 10.61
N LEU A 34 7.18 13.16 9.29
CA LEU A 34 6.50 12.17 8.46
C LEU A 34 7.42 11.00 8.05
N GLY A 35 8.73 11.21 8.05
CA GLY A 35 9.72 10.24 7.58
C GLY A 35 9.62 9.96 6.08
N LEU A 36 9.05 10.91 5.31
CA LEU A 36 8.77 10.84 3.88
C LEU A 36 9.13 12.19 3.25
N CYS A 37 9.79 12.18 2.10
CA CYS A 37 10.02 13.37 1.28
C CYS A 37 8.77 13.63 0.43
N PRO A 38 8.58 14.84 -0.12
CA PRO A 38 7.40 15.17 -0.91
C PRO A 38 7.27 14.19 -2.06
N ASP A 39 8.27 14.02 -2.92
CA ASP A 39 8.25 13.06 -4.04
C ASP A 39 7.85 11.62 -3.68
N CYS A 40 8.32 11.07 -2.56
CA CYS A 40 7.98 9.69 -2.18
C CYS A 40 6.55 9.49 -1.66
N SER A 41 5.79 10.59 -1.48
CA SER A 41 4.44 10.56 -0.94
C SER A 41 3.35 11.01 -1.92
N VAL A 42 3.70 11.52 -3.11
CA VAL A 42 2.70 12.13 -4.03
C VAL A 42 2.30 11.32 -5.26
N GLU A 43 2.86 10.15 -5.54
CA GLU A 43 2.47 9.37 -6.74
C GLU A 43 1.30 8.41 -6.49
N VAL A 44 0.25 8.87 -5.80
CA VAL A 44 -1.04 8.16 -5.85
C VAL A 44 -1.83 8.77 -6.99
N ASP A 45 -2.05 7.97 -8.03
CA ASP A 45 -2.94 8.37 -9.13
C ASP A 45 -4.36 8.53 -8.60
N THR A 46 -4.76 9.78 -8.38
CA THR A 46 -6.07 10.13 -7.82
C THR A 46 -7.21 9.69 -8.74
N GLY A 47 -7.01 9.73 -10.06
CA GLY A 47 -7.99 9.27 -11.03
C GLY A 47 -8.18 7.76 -10.98
N LEU A 48 -7.10 6.98 -10.89
CA LEU A 48 -7.16 5.54 -10.71
C LEU A 48 -7.78 5.17 -9.36
N PHE A 49 -7.42 5.88 -8.29
CA PHE A 49 -8.00 5.68 -6.97
C PHE A 49 -9.52 5.91 -6.96
N GLU A 50 -10.00 6.95 -7.62
CA GLU A 50 -11.44 7.22 -7.76
C GLU A 50 -12.15 6.11 -8.54
N ARG A 51 -11.60 5.65 -9.66
CA ARG A 51 -12.15 4.51 -10.43
C ARG A 51 -12.24 3.25 -9.58
N LEU A 52 -11.20 2.95 -8.82
CA LEU A 52 -11.17 1.79 -7.91
C LEU A 52 -12.18 1.94 -6.77
N ARG A 53 -12.38 3.15 -6.25
CA ARG A 53 -13.38 3.44 -5.22
C ARG A 53 -14.79 3.22 -5.74
N GLU A 54 -15.09 3.67 -6.95
CA GLU A 54 -16.40 3.50 -7.58
C GLU A 54 -16.69 2.02 -7.84
N TRP A 55 -15.77 1.30 -8.49
CA TRP A 55 -15.91 -0.14 -8.72
C TRP A 55 -16.11 -0.92 -7.41
N ARG A 56 -15.40 -0.53 -6.34
CA ARG A 56 -15.58 -1.15 -5.02
C ARG A 56 -16.99 -0.91 -4.49
N ARG A 57 -17.55 0.28 -4.68
CA ARG A 57 -18.92 0.62 -4.26
C ARG A 57 -19.92 -0.28 -5.00
N GLU A 58 -19.82 -0.35 -6.32
CA GLU A 58 -20.68 -1.19 -7.16
C GLU A 58 -20.57 -2.68 -6.80
N THR A 59 -19.35 -3.17 -6.56
CA THR A 59 -19.11 -4.56 -6.17
C THR A 59 -19.71 -4.87 -4.81
N ALA A 60 -19.55 -3.97 -3.85
CA ALA A 60 -20.11 -4.08 -2.51
C ALA A 60 -21.65 -4.07 -2.50
N GLU A 61 -22.26 -3.19 -3.31
CA GLU A 61 -23.70 -3.16 -3.54
C GLU A 61 -24.19 -4.49 -4.13
N ARG A 62 -23.51 -5.03 -5.14
CA ARG A 62 -23.84 -6.31 -5.78
C ARG A 62 -23.82 -7.50 -4.83
N ILE A 63 -22.87 -7.53 -3.89
CA ILE A 63 -22.77 -8.60 -2.89
C ILE A 63 -23.52 -8.28 -1.59
N ALA A 64 -24.21 -7.14 -1.53
CA ALA A 64 -24.91 -6.63 -0.34
C ALA A 64 -24.03 -6.62 0.93
N LYS A 65 -22.74 -6.27 0.80
CA LYS A 65 -21.80 -6.17 1.92
C LYS A 65 -21.14 -4.78 1.96
N PRO A 66 -20.61 -4.36 3.11
CA PRO A 66 -19.89 -3.09 3.20
C PRO A 66 -18.65 -3.04 2.29
N ALA A 67 -18.36 -1.87 1.70
CA ALA A 67 -17.25 -1.65 0.76
C ALA A 67 -15.88 -2.10 1.27
N TYR A 68 -15.59 -1.90 2.56
CA TYR A 68 -14.33 -2.33 3.17
C TYR A 68 -14.12 -3.85 3.12
N THR A 69 -15.20 -4.64 2.93
CA THR A 69 -15.15 -6.10 2.83
C THR A 69 -14.51 -6.55 1.52
N VAL A 70 -14.71 -5.80 0.44
CA VAL A 70 -14.07 -6.03 -0.85
C VAL A 70 -12.59 -5.67 -0.71
N PHE A 71 -12.27 -4.38 -0.57
CA PHE A 71 -10.93 -3.87 -0.25
C PHE A 71 -10.99 -2.66 0.70
N THR A 72 -9.97 -2.54 1.55
CA THR A 72 -9.81 -1.35 2.40
C THR A 72 -9.31 -0.17 1.57
N ASN A 73 -9.50 1.06 2.07
CA ASN A 73 -8.95 2.25 1.42
C ASN A 73 -7.42 2.17 1.29
N ASP A 74 -6.75 1.56 2.27
CA ASP A 74 -5.30 1.37 2.25
C ASP A 74 -4.87 0.48 1.08
N THR A 75 -5.56 -0.65 0.86
CA THR A 75 -5.33 -1.51 -0.31
C THR A 75 -5.61 -0.79 -1.62
N LEU A 76 -6.69 0.01 -1.71
CA LEU A 76 -6.97 0.80 -2.93
C LEU A 76 -5.88 1.83 -3.23
N ALA A 77 -5.37 2.51 -2.19
CA ALA A 77 -4.28 3.47 -2.32
C ALA A 77 -2.98 2.77 -2.75
N GLN A 78 -2.69 1.59 -2.20
CA GLN A 78 -1.56 0.76 -2.63
C GLN A 78 -1.69 0.31 -4.10
N ILE A 79 -2.87 -0.13 -4.54
CA ILE A 79 -3.10 -0.49 -5.95
C ILE A 79 -2.91 0.74 -6.86
N ALA A 80 -3.44 1.89 -6.48
CA ALA A 80 -3.32 3.12 -7.26
C ALA A 80 -1.86 3.61 -7.36
N ARG A 81 -1.06 3.37 -6.32
CA ARG A 81 0.38 3.66 -6.28
C ARG A 81 1.19 2.65 -7.10
N ASP A 82 1.00 1.37 -6.85
CA ASP A 82 1.84 0.30 -7.41
C ASP A 82 1.46 -0.06 -8.84
N ARG A 83 0.27 0.35 -9.30
CA ARG A 83 -0.31 0.08 -10.63
C ARG A 83 -0.02 -1.35 -11.12
N PRO A 84 -0.43 -2.37 -10.33
CA PRO A 84 -0.16 -3.76 -10.67
C PRO A 84 -0.76 -4.11 -12.03
N THR A 85 0.08 -4.58 -12.94
CA THR A 85 -0.35 -5.04 -14.27
C THR A 85 -0.78 -6.50 -14.27
N ASP A 86 -0.46 -7.27 -13.22
CA ASP A 86 -0.67 -8.72 -13.16
C ASP A 86 -1.18 -9.17 -11.78
N THR A 87 -1.90 -10.29 -11.73
CA THR A 87 -2.45 -10.87 -10.50
C THR A 87 -1.37 -11.19 -9.48
N ARG A 88 -0.17 -11.59 -9.92
CA ARG A 88 0.99 -11.81 -9.02
C ARG A 88 1.44 -10.53 -8.33
N SER A 89 1.38 -9.39 -9.02
CA SER A 89 1.72 -8.08 -8.45
C SER A 89 0.62 -7.63 -7.49
N LEU A 90 -0.64 -7.84 -7.85
CA LEU A 90 -1.79 -7.57 -6.98
C LEU A 90 -1.72 -8.39 -5.68
N GLY A 91 -1.36 -9.67 -5.76
CA GLY A 91 -1.21 -10.56 -4.60
C GLY A 91 -0.04 -10.23 -3.67
N ARG A 92 0.88 -9.33 -4.07
CA ARG A 92 1.93 -8.81 -3.18
C ARG A 92 1.42 -7.69 -2.25
N ILE A 93 0.25 -7.11 -2.56
CA ILE A 93 -0.35 -6.03 -1.80
C ILE A 93 -0.94 -6.59 -0.50
N GLY A 94 -0.55 -6.00 0.63
CA GLY A 94 -1.00 -6.41 1.95
C GLY A 94 -2.51 -6.27 2.11
N GLY A 95 -3.20 -7.37 2.40
CA GLY A 95 -4.66 -7.41 2.57
C GLY A 95 -5.43 -8.05 1.41
N ILE A 96 -4.76 -8.43 0.32
CA ILE A 96 -5.34 -9.20 -0.79
C ILE A 96 -5.01 -10.69 -0.60
N GLY A 97 -5.95 -11.45 -0.04
CA GLY A 97 -5.84 -12.91 0.05
C GLY A 97 -6.12 -13.61 -1.28
N ALA A 98 -5.68 -14.87 -1.42
CA ALA A 98 -5.84 -15.66 -2.65
C ALA A 98 -7.29 -15.76 -3.14
N HIS A 99 -8.25 -15.84 -2.22
CA HIS A 99 -9.68 -15.86 -2.55
C HIS A 99 -10.14 -14.56 -3.21
N LYS A 100 -9.81 -13.41 -2.62
CA LYS A 100 -10.15 -12.08 -3.17
C LYS A 100 -9.44 -11.80 -4.48
N LEU A 101 -8.20 -12.29 -4.61
CA LEU A 101 -7.43 -12.19 -5.85
C LEU A 101 -8.10 -12.95 -6.99
N GLY A 102 -8.60 -14.16 -6.74
CA GLY A 102 -9.33 -14.93 -7.74
C GLY A 102 -10.69 -14.34 -8.10
N GLU A 103 -11.39 -13.74 -7.14
CA GLU A 103 -12.75 -13.22 -7.35
C GLU A 103 -12.76 -11.81 -7.95
N TYR A 104 -11.81 -10.95 -7.59
CA TYR A 104 -11.79 -9.53 -7.96
C TYR A 104 -10.55 -9.10 -8.75
N GLY A 105 -9.54 -9.96 -8.87
CA GLY A 105 -8.26 -9.61 -9.47
C GLY A 105 -8.39 -9.15 -10.92
N ASP A 106 -9.14 -9.88 -11.76
CA ASP A 106 -9.32 -9.53 -13.16
C ASP A 106 -10.03 -8.19 -13.36
N ASP A 107 -11.04 -7.90 -12.54
CA ASP A 107 -11.75 -6.61 -12.56
C ASP A 107 -10.84 -5.44 -12.19
N VAL A 108 -10.05 -5.59 -11.13
CA VAL A 108 -9.09 -4.57 -10.70
C VAL A 108 -8.04 -4.35 -11.77
N LEU A 109 -7.48 -5.41 -12.34
CA LEU A 109 -6.48 -5.32 -13.40
C LEU A 109 -7.03 -4.62 -14.65
N ARG A 110 -8.30 -4.87 -15.01
CA ARG A 110 -8.98 -4.17 -16.09
C ARG A 110 -9.08 -2.67 -15.81
N ILE A 111 -9.37 -2.26 -14.58
CA ILE A 111 -9.45 -0.83 -14.20
C ILE A 111 -8.08 -0.16 -14.21
N VAL A 112 -7.04 -0.89 -13.77
CA VAL A 112 -5.65 -0.39 -13.80
C VAL A 112 -5.14 -0.27 -15.23
N ARG A 113 -5.45 -1.23 -16.12
CA ARG A 113 -5.00 -1.24 -17.52
C ARG A 113 -5.83 -0.33 -18.44
N GLY A 114 -7.08 -0.05 -18.09
CA GLY A 114 -7.99 0.81 -18.86
C GLY A 114 -7.90 2.31 -18.50
N GLY A 115 -6.87 2.70 -17.75
CA GLY A 115 -6.59 4.08 -17.33
C GLY A 115 -5.56 4.77 -18.21
#